data_AF-A0A8J7P658-F1
#
_entry.id   AF-A0A8J7P658-F1
#
_cell.length_a   1.000
_cell.length_b   1.000
_cell.length_c   1.000
_cell.angle_alpha   90.00
_cell.angle_beta   90.00
_cell.angle_gamma   90.00
#
_symmetry.space_group_name_H-M   'P 1'
#
loop_
_entity.id
_entity.type
_entity.pdbx_description
1 polymer ?
#
loop_
_entity_poly.entity_id
_entity_poly.type
_entity_poly.pdbx_seq_one_letter_code
_entity_poly.pdbx_strand_id
1 'polypeptide(L)'
;GLDGLYERCAQYKKDGADFAKWRCVLKITPTTPSHLAIIENANVLARYASICQMHGIVPIVEPEILPDRDHDLKRCQYVTEKVLATVYKALSDHHVYLEGTLLKPNMVTPRHACTQKYTPQEIAMATVTALRHTVPPAVPGVTFLSGGQSKEEAFINLNAINQCPLHKPWALTFSYGRALQASALKAWAGKKENAKASQEEYIKRATTNSQAAVGKYVPTGDKGAAAGESLFIANHAY
;
A
#
# COMPACT_ATOMS: atom_id res chain seq x y z
N GLY A 1 6.75 12.41 15.20
CA GLY A 1 7.50 11.19 15.56
C GLY A 1 8.90 11.11 14.97
N LEU A 2 9.47 12.23 14.48
CA LEU A 2 10.87 12.28 14.09
C LEU A 2 11.78 12.47 15.30
N ASP A 3 11.27 13.12 16.35
CA ASP A 3 11.97 13.28 17.63
C ASP A 3 12.35 11.91 18.18
N GLY A 4 13.64 11.72 18.47
CA GLY A 4 14.21 10.46 18.96
C GLY A 4 14.23 9.33 17.93
N LEU A 5 13.90 9.57 16.66
CA LEU A 5 13.85 8.51 15.64
C LEU A 5 15.24 7.93 15.36
N TYR A 6 16.29 8.74 15.41
CA TYR A 6 17.67 8.32 15.20
C TYR A 6 18.08 7.26 16.23
N GLU A 7 17.91 7.58 17.52
CA GLU A 7 18.22 6.67 18.63
C GLU A 7 17.34 5.42 18.60
N ARG A 8 16.04 5.58 18.26
CA ARG A 8 15.12 4.45 18.11
C ARG A 8 15.54 3.52 16.97
N CYS A 9 15.92 4.03 15.80
CA CYS A 9 16.39 3.23 14.69
C CYS A 9 17.66 2.45 15.06
N ALA A 10 18.61 3.09 15.76
CA ALA A 10 19.79 2.41 16.25
C ALA A 10 19.45 1.27 17.22
N GLN A 11 18.50 1.49 18.13
CA GLN A 11 18.04 0.45 19.06
C GLN A 11 17.30 -0.68 18.33
N TYR A 12 16.35 -0.36 17.46
CA TYR A 12 15.61 -1.38 16.70
C TYR A 12 16.53 -2.22 15.81
N LYS A 13 17.60 -1.63 15.27
CA LYS A 13 18.61 -2.38 14.51
C LYS A 13 19.33 -3.40 15.39
N LYS A 14 19.70 -3.03 16.62
CA LYS A 14 20.28 -3.96 17.61
C LYS A 14 19.30 -5.06 18.00
N ASP A 15 18.01 -4.74 18.06
CA ASP A 15 16.94 -5.68 18.42
C ASP A 15 16.50 -6.57 17.24
N GLY A 16 17.08 -6.41 16.05
CA GLY A 16 16.89 -7.30 14.89
C GLY A 16 15.91 -6.80 13.82
N ALA A 17 15.47 -5.54 13.86
CA ALA A 17 14.69 -4.95 12.77
C ALA A 17 15.61 -4.54 11.61
N ASP A 18 15.21 -4.84 10.37
CA ASP A 18 15.95 -4.47 9.14
C ASP A 18 15.21 -3.48 8.25
N PHE A 19 13.93 -3.23 8.53
CA PHE A 19 13.11 -2.25 7.81
C PHE A 19 12.15 -1.55 8.77
N ALA A 20 11.69 -0.36 8.37
CA ALA A 20 10.71 0.42 9.10
C ALA A 20 9.57 0.85 8.18
N LYS A 21 8.48 1.38 8.75
CA LYS A 21 7.34 1.92 7.99
C LYS A 21 6.90 3.25 8.59
N TRP A 22 6.68 4.25 7.74
CA TRP A 22 6.06 5.51 8.13
C TRP A 22 4.88 5.85 7.23
N ARG A 23 3.72 6.07 7.84
CA ARG A 23 2.46 6.36 7.15
C ARG A 23 2.14 7.86 7.17
N CYS A 24 1.97 8.41 5.98
CA CYS A 24 1.37 9.70 5.73
C CYS A 24 -0.01 9.51 5.11
N VAL A 25 -0.90 10.47 5.32
CA VAL A 25 -2.32 10.35 4.93
C VAL A 25 -2.76 11.59 4.17
N LEU A 26 -3.30 11.37 2.98
CA LEU A 26 -3.82 12.40 2.08
C LEU A 26 -5.28 12.08 1.74
N LYS A 27 -6.08 13.12 1.50
CA LYS A 27 -7.51 12.99 1.19
C LYS A 27 -7.82 13.68 -0.12
N ILE A 28 -8.58 13.02 -0.98
CA ILE A 28 -9.15 13.64 -2.18
C ILE A 28 -10.46 14.33 -1.81
N THR A 29 -10.57 15.62 -2.07
CA THR A 29 -11.83 16.40 -2.01
C THR A 29 -11.81 17.42 -3.16
N PRO A 30 -12.83 18.29 -3.33
CA PRO A 30 -12.77 19.35 -4.33
C PRO A 30 -11.52 20.25 -4.19
N THR A 31 -10.99 20.44 -2.98
CA THR A 31 -9.85 21.33 -2.70
C THR A 31 -8.62 20.64 -2.11
N THR A 32 -8.66 19.31 -1.93
CA THR A 32 -7.55 18.54 -1.33
C THR A 32 -7.14 17.34 -2.21
N PRO A 33 -5.89 16.85 -2.09
CA PRO A 33 -4.83 17.33 -1.19
C PRO A 33 -4.33 18.71 -1.60
N SER A 34 -4.20 19.62 -0.62
CA SER A 34 -3.68 20.96 -0.87
C SER A 34 -2.17 20.87 -1.15
N HIS A 35 -1.63 21.89 -1.81
CA HIS A 35 -0.18 21.98 -2.04
C HIS A 35 0.63 21.83 -0.74
N LEU A 36 0.20 22.51 0.33
CA LEU A 36 0.82 22.40 1.65
C LEU A 36 0.80 20.94 2.16
N ALA A 37 -0.34 20.25 2.07
CA ALA A 37 -0.43 18.87 2.54
C ALA A 37 0.51 17.93 1.77
N ILE A 38 0.65 18.12 0.45
CA ILE A 38 1.53 17.29 -0.38
C ILE A 38 2.99 17.52 -0.01
N ILE A 39 3.44 18.79 0.08
CA ILE A 39 4.82 19.13 0.41
C ILE A 39 5.18 18.61 1.80
N GLU A 40 4.31 18.83 2.79
CA GLU A 40 4.68 18.52 4.17
C GLU A 40 4.75 17.02 4.44
N ASN A 41 3.85 16.24 3.82
CA ASN A 41 3.93 14.79 3.87
C ASN A 41 5.12 14.24 3.08
N ALA A 42 5.46 14.81 1.92
CA ALA A 42 6.66 14.41 1.17
C ALA A 42 7.95 14.70 1.96
N ASN A 43 8.05 15.88 2.57
CA ASN A 43 9.23 16.30 3.33
C ASN A 43 9.43 15.45 4.61
N VAL A 44 8.36 15.14 5.35
CA VAL A 44 8.49 14.29 6.55
C VAL A 44 8.86 12.86 6.19
N LEU A 45 8.33 12.31 5.09
CA LEU A 45 8.71 10.98 4.59
C LEU A 45 10.18 10.92 4.20
N ALA A 46 10.71 11.98 3.56
CA ALA A 46 12.11 12.06 3.18
C ALA A 46 13.05 12.14 4.39
N ARG A 47 12.71 12.96 5.40
CA ARG A 47 13.45 12.99 6.67
C ARG A 47 13.45 11.65 7.39
N TYR A 48 12.29 11.01 7.47
CA TYR A 48 12.16 9.66 8.04
C TYR A 48 13.06 8.65 7.30
N ALA A 49 13.01 8.64 5.96
CA ALA A 49 13.78 7.71 5.15
C ALA A 49 15.29 7.91 5.32
N SER A 50 15.75 9.16 5.33
CA SER A 50 17.15 9.53 5.57
C SER A 50 17.65 9.00 6.92
N ILE A 51 16.89 9.21 8.00
CA ILE A 51 17.24 8.73 9.35
C ILE A 51 17.29 7.19 9.41
N CYS A 52 16.35 6.49 8.77
CA CYS A 52 16.37 5.03 8.72
C CYS A 52 17.64 4.50 8.04
N GLN A 53 18.04 5.09 6.90
CA GLN A 53 19.21 4.65 6.15
C GLN A 53 20.52 4.85 6.92
N MET A 54 20.64 5.89 7.76
CA MET A 54 21.80 6.12 8.62
C MET A 54 22.07 4.97 9.61
N HIS A 55 21.06 4.15 9.91
CA HIS A 55 21.17 3.00 10.82
C HIS A 55 20.96 1.65 10.13
N GLY A 56 21.08 1.60 8.80
CA GLY A 56 20.92 0.35 8.05
C GLY A 56 19.52 -0.25 8.16
N ILE A 57 18.49 0.60 8.31
CA ILE A 57 17.08 0.24 8.28
C ILE A 57 16.50 0.67 6.94
N VAL A 58 15.88 -0.25 6.21
CA VAL A 58 15.19 0.06 4.94
C VAL A 58 13.87 0.80 5.24
N PRO A 59 13.67 2.04 4.76
CA PRO A 59 12.41 2.75 4.94
C PRO A 59 11.36 2.32 3.91
N ILE A 60 10.23 1.82 4.40
CA ILE A 60 8.98 1.77 3.62
C ILE A 60 8.31 3.15 3.68
N VAL A 61 8.23 3.81 2.53
CA VAL A 61 7.63 5.13 2.34
C VAL A 61 6.15 4.96 2.00
N GLU A 62 5.24 5.36 2.89
CA GLU A 62 3.78 5.14 2.73
C GLU A 62 3.00 6.46 2.63
N PRO A 63 2.88 7.08 1.44
CA PRO A 63 2.02 8.24 1.20
C PRO A 63 0.60 7.78 0.82
N GLU A 64 -0.19 7.34 1.80
CA GLU A 64 -1.55 6.80 1.52
C GLU A 64 -2.54 7.91 1.15
N ILE A 65 -3.13 7.80 -0.05
CA ILE A 65 -4.29 8.58 -0.46
C ILE A 65 -5.56 7.79 -0.16
N LEU A 66 -6.42 8.34 0.69
CA LEU A 66 -7.62 7.66 1.17
C LEU A 66 -8.74 7.56 0.12
N PRO A 67 -9.49 6.44 0.06
CA PRO A 67 -10.60 6.22 -0.87
C PRO A 67 -11.93 6.88 -0.44
N ASP A 68 -11.92 7.78 0.57
CA ASP A 68 -13.06 8.11 1.44
C ASP A 68 -14.10 9.11 0.85
N ARG A 69 -13.90 9.67 -0.35
CA ARG A 69 -14.67 10.84 -0.84
C ARG A 69 -14.96 10.77 -2.34
N ASP A 70 -15.94 11.52 -2.84
CA ASP A 70 -16.40 11.43 -4.24
C ASP A 70 -15.30 11.76 -5.26
N HIS A 71 -14.71 10.71 -5.82
CA HIS A 71 -13.77 10.79 -6.93
C HIS A 71 -13.86 9.54 -7.80
N ASP A 72 -13.63 9.74 -9.09
CA ASP A 72 -13.52 8.68 -10.08
C ASP A 72 -12.08 8.16 -10.17
N LEU A 73 -11.87 7.15 -11.02
CA LEU A 73 -10.56 6.54 -11.21
C LEU A 73 -9.52 7.56 -11.73
N LYS A 74 -9.93 8.44 -12.64
CA LYS A 74 -9.05 9.45 -13.26
C LYS A 74 -8.55 10.47 -12.24
N ARG A 75 -9.43 10.94 -11.35
CA ARG A 75 -9.07 11.87 -10.28
C ARG A 75 -8.12 11.20 -9.29
N CYS A 76 -8.33 9.92 -8.94
CA CYS A 76 -7.40 9.17 -8.11
C CYS A 76 -6.02 9.05 -8.77
N GLN A 77 -5.99 8.75 -10.07
CA GLN A 77 -4.74 8.65 -10.83
C GLN A 77 -3.98 9.98 -10.84
N TYR A 78 -4.68 11.08 -11.17
CA TYR A 78 -4.10 12.42 -11.18
C TYR A 78 -3.48 12.79 -9.83
N VAL A 79 -4.20 12.57 -8.73
CA VAL A 79 -3.69 12.89 -7.38
C VAL A 79 -2.51 12.00 -7.02
N THR A 80 -2.58 10.71 -7.35
CA THR A 80 -1.48 9.75 -7.13
C THR A 80 -0.21 10.21 -7.83
N GLU A 81 -0.29 10.60 -9.10
CA GLU A 81 0.86 11.11 -9.86
C GLU A 81 1.45 12.38 -9.23
N LYS A 82 0.62 13.34 -8.80
CA LYS A 82 1.11 14.57 -8.14
C LYS A 82 1.79 14.32 -6.81
N VAL A 83 1.21 13.43 -6.00
CA VAL A 83 1.78 13.06 -4.69
C VAL A 83 3.11 12.33 -4.88
N LEU A 84 3.14 11.29 -5.72
CA LEU A 84 4.36 10.49 -5.92
C LEU A 84 5.50 11.31 -6.54
N ALA A 85 5.21 12.17 -7.51
CA ALA A 85 6.22 13.07 -8.07
C ALA A 85 6.85 13.96 -6.98
N THR A 86 6.03 14.50 -6.06
CA THR A 86 6.53 15.34 -4.96
C THR A 86 7.32 14.51 -3.94
N VAL A 87 6.86 13.29 -3.64
CA VAL A 87 7.57 12.37 -2.74
C VAL A 87 8.96 12.04 -3.28
N TYR A 88 9.09 11.64 -4.55
CA TYR A 88 10.40 11.31 -5.12
C TYR A 88 11.32 12.53 -5.25
N LYS A 89 10.78 13.72 -5.53
CA LYS A 89 11.56 14.97 -5.45
C LYS A 89 12.10 15.20 -4.04
N ALA A 90 11.27 15.04 -3.00
CA ALA A 90 11.71 15.19 -1.62
C ALA A 90 12.73 14.13 -1.21
N LEU A 91 12.55 12.87 -1.61
CA LEU A 91 13.55 11.81 -1.38
C LEU A 91 14.90 12.16 -2.02
N SER A 92 14.89 12.70 -3.24
CA SER A 92 16.10 13.19 -3.91
C SER A 92 16.75 14.34 -3.15
N ASP A 93 15.98 15.33 -2.69
CA ASP A 93 16.49 16.51 -1.97
C ASP A 93 17.13 16.16 -0.62
N HIS A 94 16.70 15.05 -0.01
CA HIS A 94 17.24 14.53 1.24
C HIS A 94 18.30 13.43 1.04
N HIS A 95 18.79 13.27 -0.19
CA HIS A 95 19.85 12.32 -0.56
C HIS A 95 19.52 10.86 -0.21
N VAL A 96 18.24 10.47 -0.30
CA VAL A 96 17.80 9.10 -0.01
C VAL A 96 18.26 8.16 -1.13
N TYR A 97 18.92 7.06 -0.75
CA TYR A 97 19.37 6.01 -1.66
C TYR A 97 18.18 5.10 -2.05
N LEU A 98 17.63 5.26 -3.26
CA LEU A 98 16.35 4.66 -3.65
C LEU A 98 16.36 3.13 -3.70
N GLU A 99 17.48 2.53 -4.10
CA GLU A 99 17.70 1.08 -4.13
C GLU A 99 17.57 0.45 -2.74
N GLY A 100 17.79 1.25 -1.69
CA GLY A 100 17.59 0.88 -0.29
C GLY A 100 16.25 1.33 0.29
N THR A 101 15.19 1.46 -0.52
CA THR A 101 13.83 1.85 -0.08
C THR A 101 12.75 0.90 -0.60
N LEU A 102 11.54 1.01 -0.06
CA LEU A 102 10.33 0.45 -0.67
C LEU A 102 9.23 1.51 -0.69
N LEU A 103 8.38 1.49 -1.71
CA LEU A 103 7.18 2.32 -1.77
C LEU A 103 5.96 1.50 -1.31
N LYS A 104 5.14 2.07 -0.43
CA LYS A 104 3.83 1.51 -0.05
C LYS A 104 2.72 2.50 -0.40
N PRO A 105 2.25 2.53 -1.66
CA PRO A 105 1.20 3.43 -2.09
C PRO A 105 -0.17 2.74 -1.98
N ASN A 106 -1.23 3.54 -2.06
CA ASN A 106 -2.55 3.04 -2.45
C ASN A 106 -2.52 2.54 -3.91
N MET A 107 -3.37 1.56 -4.23
CA MET A 107 -3.74 1.33 -5.63
C MET A 107 -4.55 2.53 -6.14
N VAL A 108 -4.55 2.75 -7.46
CA VAL A 108 -5.41 3.76 -8.08
C VAL A 108 -6.79 3.16 -8.27
N THR A 109 -7.70 3.49 -7.35
CA THR A 109 -9.09 2.98 -7.36
C THR A 109 -10.07 4.13 -7.35
N PRO A 110 -11.30 3.95 -7.88
CA PRO A 110 -12.38 4.89 -7.59
C PRO A 110 -12.69 4.86 -6.09
N ARG A 111 -13.49 5.82 -5.62
CA ARG A 111 -14.08 5.74 -4.28
C ARG A 111 -14.90 4.46 -4.11
N HIS A 112 -14.98 3.98 -2.87
CA HIS A 112 -15.80 2.81 -2.49
C HIS A 112 -17.27 2.91 -2.93
N ALA A 113 -17.90 4.08 -2.78
CA ALA A 113 -19.27 4.34 -3.22
C ALA A 113 -19.35 5.13 -4.55
N CYS A 114 -18.40 4.92 -5.47
CA CYS A 114 -18.49 5.43 -6.83
C CYS A 114 -19.60 4.67 -7.57
N THR A 115 -20.48 5.40 -8.25
CA THR A 115 -21.58 4.82 -9.05
C THR A 115 -21.06 4.16 -10.31
N GLN A 116 -20.02 4.73 -10.93
CA GLN A 116 -19.30 4.12 -12.03
C GLN A 116 -18.46 2.93 -11.52
N LYS A 117 -18.65 1.77 -12.15
CA LYS A 117 -17.85 0.58 -11.87
C LYS A 117 -16.66 0.52 -12.82
N TYR A 118 -15.56 0.02 -12.30
CA TYR A 118 -14.31 -0.18 -13.03
C TYR A 118 -13.86 -1.62 -12.85
N THR A 119 -13.35 -2.20 -13.92
CA THR A 119 -12.78 -3.54 -13.92
C THR A 119 -11.42 -3.56 -13.21
N PRO A 120 -10.97 -4.73 -12.71
CA PRO A 120 -9.61 -4.89 -12.20
C PRO A 120 -8.53 -4.50 -13.21
N GLN A 121 -8.80 -4.69 -14.51
CA GLN A 121 -7.89 -4.33 -15.59
C GLN A 121 -7.75 -2.80 -15.75
N GLU A 122 -8.84 -2.05 -15.58
CA GLU A 122 -8.79 -0.58 -15.59
C GLU A 122 -8.06 -0.03 -14.35
N ILE A 123 -8.31 -0.60 -13.17
CA ILE A 123 -7.57 -0.29 -11.93
C ILE A 123 -6.08 -0.58 -12.11
N ALA A 124 -5.75 -1.73 -12.70
CA ALA A 124 -4.38 -2.13 -12.98
C ALA A 124 -3.69 -1.17 -13.95
N MET A 125 -4.35 -0.82 -15.06
CA MET A 125 -3.82 0.11 -16.04
C MET A 125 -3.56 1.50 -15.43
N ALA A 126 -4.52 2.04 -14.68
CA ALA A 126 -4.38 3.34 -14.02
C ALA A 126 -3.26 3.33 -12.97
N THR A 127 -3.16 2.25 -12.18
CA THR A 127 -2.13 2.10 -11.14
C THR A 127 -0.74 1.99 -11.76
N VAL A 128 -0.54 1.09 -12.72
CA VAL A 128 0.76 0.89 -13.37
C VAL A 128 1.19 2.13 -14.15
N THR A 129 0.25 2.83 -14.79
CA THR A 129 0.53 4.10 -15.49
C THR A 129 1.01 5.18 -14.51
N ALA A 130 0.32 5.39 -13.40
CA ALA A 130 0.72 6.39 -12.40
C ALA A 130 2.13 6.11 -11.83
N LEU A 131 2.44 4.83 -11.55
CA LEU A 131 3.77 4.43 -11.09
C LEU A 131 4.84 4.69 -12.17
N ARG A 132 4.57 4.31 -13.43
CA ARG A 132 5.47 4.58 -14.58
C ARG A 132 5.76 6.05 -14.81
N HIS A 133 4.82 6.93 -14.50
CA HIS A 133 5.00 8.37 -14.64
C HIS A 133 5.82 9.00 -13.51
N THR A 134 6.05 8.31 -12.38
CA THR A 134 6.53 8.97 -11.15
C THR A 134 7.60 8.23 -10.37
N VAL A 135 7.64 6.90 -10.41
CA VAL A 135 8.57 6.08 -9.64
C VAL A 135 9.85 5.88 -10.47
N PRO A 136 11.05 6.18 -9.94
CA PRO A 136 12.30 5.86 -10.63
C PRO A 136 12.57 4.34 -10.65
N PRO A 137 13.13 3.77 -11.74
CA PRO A 137 13.52 2.36 -11.83
C PRO A 137 14.43 1.83 -10.70
N ALA A 138 15.18 2.72 -10.03
CA ALA A 138 16.06 2.37 -8.93
C ALA A 138 15.33 1.79 -7.69
N VAL A 139 14.04 2.09 -7.50
CA VAL A 139 13.27 1.57 -6.36
C VAL A 139 13.07 0.06 -6.55
N PRO A 140 13.50 -0.83 -5.64
CA PRO A 140 13.44 -2.28 -5.90
C PRO A 140 12.01 -2.84 -5.90
N GLY A 141 11.08 -2.21 -5.16
CA GLY A 141 9.73 -2.73 -5.03
C GLY A 141 8.67 -1.74 -4.55
N VAL A 142 7.44 -2.03 -4.98
CA VAL A 142 6.20 -1.37 -4.57
C VAL A 142 5.35 -2.41 -3.84
N THR A 143 5.09 -2.18 -2.56
CA THR A 143 4.34 -3.07 -1.67
C THR A 143 2.99 -2.45 -1.34
N PHE A 144 1.95 -2.68 -2.16
CA PHE A 144 0.66 -1.99 -2.03
C PHE A 144 0.02 -2.19 -0.65
N LEU A 145 -0.60 -1.13 -0.12
CA LEU A 145 -1.55 -1.25 0.97
C LEU A 145 -2.92 -1.72 0.44
N SER A 146 -3.66 -2.49 1.23
CA SER A 146 -5.00 -2.94 0.83
C SER A 146 -6.06 -1.83 0.95
N GLY A 147 -5.80 -0.81 1.77
CA GLY A 147 -6.73 0.27 2.03
C GLY A 147 -8.05 -0.27 2.58
N GLY A 148 -9.17 0.24 2.07
CA GLY A 148 -10.53 -0.22 2.38
C GLY A 148 -11.10 -1.29 1.44
N GLN A 149 -10.30 -1.84 0.53
CA GLN A 149 -10.75 -2.91 -0.37
C GLN A 149 -11.20 -4.13 0.43
N SER A 150 -12.21 -4.86 -0.06
CA SER A 150 -12.50 -6.20 0.47
C SER A 150 -11.27 -7.12 0.30
N LYS A 151 -11.27 -8.24 1.02
CA LYS A 151 -10.19 -9.23 0.90
C LYS A 151 -10.02 -9.70 -0.54
N GLU A 152 -11.14 -9.94 -1.23
CA GLU A 152 -11.19 -10.46 -2.58
C GLU A 152 -10.73 -9.46 -3.63
N GLU A 153 -11.20 -8.21 -3.54
CA GLU A 153 -10.76 -7.14 -4.44
C GLU A 153 -9.24 -6.90 -4.35
N ALA A 154 -8.67 -6.94 -3.14
CA ALA A 154 -7.25 -6.63 -2.93
C ALA A 154 -6.30 -7.59 -3.68
N PHE A 155 -6.60 -8.89 -3.73
CA PHE A 155 -5.77 -9.84 -4.48
C PHE A 155 -6.14 -9.91 -5.96
N ILE A 156 -7.41 -9.68 -6.34
CA ILE A 156 -7.82 -9.60 -7.74
C ILE A 156 -7.14 -8.41 -8.42
N ASN A 157 -7.15 -7.24 -7.78
CA ASN A 157 -6.50 -6.04 -8.30
C ASN A 157 -4.98 -6.21 -8.35
N LEU A 158 -4.35 -6.79 -7.32
CA LEU A 158 -2.91 -7.10 -7.34
C LEU A 158 -2.54 -8.05 -8.49
N ASN A 159 -3.35 -9.07 -8.72
CA ASN A 159 -3.16 -10.00 -9.83
C ASN A 159 -3.26 -9.30 -11.18
N ALA A 160 -4.29 -8.46 -11.36
CA ALA A 160 -4.47 -7.66 -12.58
C ALA A 160 -3.32 -6.67 -12.80
N ILE A 161 -2.80 -6.05 -11.73
CA ILE A 161 -1.62 -5.16 -11.77
C ILE A 161 -0.40 -5.93 -12.31
N ASN A 162 -0.15 -7.14 -11.83
CA ASN A 162 0.96 -7.96 -12.30
C ASN A 162 0.77 -8.49 -13.73
N GLN A 163 -0.48 -8.72 -14.15
CA GLN A 163 -0.84 -9.11 -15.52
C GLN A 163 -0.91 -7.94 -16.51
N CYS A 164 -0.84 -6.69 -16.04
CA CYS A 164 -0.86 -5.50 -16.91
C CYS A 164 0.26 -5.58 -17.96
N PRO A 165 0.01 -5.33 -19.26
CA PRO A 165 1.01 -5.54 -20.31
C PRO A 165 2.12 -4.49 -20.34
N LEU A 166 2.00 -3.39 -19.58
CA LEU A 166 3.01 -2.35 -19.52
C LEU A 166 4.30 -2.84 -18.82
N HIS A 167 5.44 -2.26 -19.19
CA HIS A 167 6.72 -2.54 -18.54
C HIS A 167 6.72 -2.03 -17.09
N LYS A 168 7.20 -2.88 -16.17
CA LYS A 168 7.22 -2.66 -14.71
C LYS A 168 8.62 -2.97 -14.19
N PRO A 169 9.52 -1.98 -14.02
CA PRO A 169 10.90 -2.23 -13.62
C PRO A 169 11.08 -2.50 -12.11
N TRP A 170 9.98 -2.68 -11.37
CA TRP A 170 9.97 -2.92 -9.93
C TRP A 170 9.16 -4.17 -9.61
N ALA A 171 9.44 -4.82 -8.49
CA ALA A 171 8.53 -5.81 -7.94
C ALA A 171 7.21 -5.13 -7.53
N LEU A 172 6.06 -5.68 -7.93
CA LEU A 172 4.73 -5.21 -7.53
C LEU A 172 4.06 -6.25 -6.63
N THR A 173 4.08 -6.02 -5.31
CA THR A 173 3.62 -6.98 -4.30
C THR A 173 2.76 -6.30 -3.23
N PHE A 174 2.50 -6.97 -2.10
CA PHE A 174 1.56 -6.55 -1.07
C PHE A 174 2.25 -6.25 0.27
N SER A 175 1.71 -5.25 0.99
CA SER A 175 1.97 -4.99 2.40
C SER A 175 0.61 -4.84 3.12
N TYR A 176 -0.05 -5.98 3.32
CA TYR A 176 -1.45 -6.03 3.74
C TYR A 176 -1.60 -6.29 5.25
N GLY A 177 -2.48 -5.51 5.88
CA GLY A 177 -2.97 -5.77 7.24
C GLY A 177 -4.30 -6.52 7.17
N ARG A 178 -5.41 -5.76 7.11
CA ARG A 178 -6.78 -6.31 7.13
C ARG A 178 -7.03 -7.38 6.05
N ALA A 179 -6.54 -7.18 4.82
CA ALA A 179 -6.75 -8.15 3.73
C ALA A 179 -6.10 -9.53 3.97
N LEU A 180 -5.06 -9.61 4.81
CA LEU A 180 -4.48 -10.87 5.26
C LEU A 180 -5.13 -11.38 6.55
N GLN A 181 -5.40 -10.50 7.51
CA GLN A 181 -5.70 -10.89 8.89
C GLN A 181 -7.19 -11.05 9.19
N ALA A 182 -8.10 -10.40 8.46
CA ALA A 182 -9.49 -10.32 8.89
C ALA A 182 -10.23 -11.68 8.91
N SER A 183 -9.86 -12.66 8.06
CA SER A 183 -10.43 -14.01 8.17
C SER A 183 -9.83 -14.79 9.34
N ALA A 184 -8.52 -14.69 9.53
CA ALA A 184 -7.82 -15.34 10.64
C ALA A 184 -8.31 -14.83 12.00
N LEU A 185 -8.56 -13.52 12.13
CA LEU A 185 -9.10 -12.90 13.34
C LEU A 185 -10.53 -13.37 13.63
N LYS A 186 -11.39 -13.44 12.60
CA LYS A 186 -12.77 -13.96 12.70
C LYS A 186 -12.78 -15.44 13.11
N ALA A 187 -11.90 -16.25 12.53
CA ALA A 187 -11.76 -17.66 12.87
C ALA A 187 -11.21 -17.87 14.30
N TRP A 188 -10.26 -17.04 14.73
CA TRP A 188 -9.71 -17.13 16.08
C TRP A 188 -10.74 -16.81 17.16
N ALA A 189 -11.50 -15.71 16.99
CA ALA A 189 -12.51 -15.24 17.95
C ALA A 189 -11.98 -15.08 19.41
N GLY A 190 -10.67 -14.88 19.58
CA GLY A 190 -10.03 -14.77 20.90
C GLY A 190 -9.87 -16.09 21.66
N LYS A 191 -10.19 -17.23 21.04
CA LYS A 191 -10.23 -18.55 21.68
C LYS A 191 -8.97 -19.37 21.35
N LYS A 192 -8.27 -19.88 22.35
CA LYS A 192 -6.99 -20.61 22.16
C LYS A 192 -7.19 -21.89 21.35
N GLU A 193 -8.32 -22.57 21.54
CA GLU A 193 -8.71 -23.78 20.80
C GLU A 193 -8.87 -23.53 19.29
N ASN A 194 -9.10 -22.28 18.86
CA ASN A 194 -9.26 -21.91 17.45
C ASN A 194 -7.93 -21.52 16.77
N ALA A 195 -6.78 -21.68 17.45
CA ALA A 195 -5.49 -21.25 16.91
C ALA A 195 -5.19 -21.87 15.54
N LYS A 196 -5.47 -23.16 15.36
CA LYS A 196 -5.25 -23.87 14.09
C LYS A 196 -6.13 -23.33 12.95
N ALA A 197 -7.43 -23.14 13.22
CA ALA A 197 -8.36 -22.58 12.24
C ALA A 197 -7.96 -21.15 11.82
N SER A 198 -7.47 -20.34 12.76
CA SER A 198 -6.92 -19.01 12.47
C SER A 198 -5.70 -19.05 11.54
N GLN A 199 -4.75 -19.94 11.84
CA GLN A 199 -3.54 -20.14 11.04
C GLN A 199 -3.86 -20.62 9.62
N GLU A 200 -4.81 -21.55 9.47
CA GLU A 200 -5.24 -22.06 8.17
C GLU A 200 -5.84 -20.94 7.29
N GLU A 201 -6.70 -20.09 7.87
CA GLU A 201 -7.24 -18.93 7.15
C GLU A 201 -6.15 -17.91 6.77
N TYR A 202 -5.18 -17.66 7.64
CA TYR A 202 -4.04 -16.80 7.32
C TYR A 202 -3.19 -17.38 6.17
N ILE A 203 -2.80 -18.66 6.25
CA ILE A 203 -2.01 -19.34 5.21
C ILE A 203 -2.74 -19.32 3.88
N LYS A 204 -4.05 -19.59 3.87
CA LYS A 204 -4.88 -19.50 2.67
C LYS A 204 -4.77 -18.13 2.01
N ARG A 205 -4.89 -17.04 2.79
CA ARG A 205 -4.76 -15.68 2.26
C ARG A 205 -3.33 -15.34 1.83
N ALA A 206 -2.32 -15.79 2.57
CA ALA A 206 -0.92 -15.56 2.22
C ALA A 206 -0.59 -16.23 0.86
N THR A 207 -1.01 -17.47 0.66
CA THR A 207 -0.83 -18.21 -0.61
C THR A 207 -1.55 -17.53 -1.76
N THR A 208 -2.80 -17.09 -1.57
CA THR A 208 -3.54 -16.33 -2.59
C THR A 208 -2.82 -15.04 -2.98
N ASN A 209 -2.36 -14.24 -2.02
CA ASN A 209 -1.64 -13.00 -2.31
C ASN A 209 -0.28 -13.25 -2.97
N SER A 210 0.40 -14.34 -2.60
CA SER A 210 1.66 -14.77 -3.25
C SER A 210 1.42 -15.08 -4.73
N GLN A 211 0.35 -15.81 -5.07
CA GLN A 211 -0.01 -16.08 -6.47
C GLN A 211 -0.38 -14.79 -7.22
N ALA A 212 -1.10 -13.88 -6.58
CA ALA A 212 -1.48 -12.59 -7.17
C ALA A 212 -0.25 -11.68 -7.44
N ALA A 213 0.74 -11.69 -6.54
CA ALA A 213 1.99 -10.94 -6.70
C ALA A 213 2.84 -11.39 -7.92
N VAL A 214 2.57 -12.58 -8.45
CA VAL A 214 3.21 -13.10 -9.68
C VAL A 214 2.24 -13.23 -10.85
N GLY A 215 1.02 -12.67 -10.74
CA GLY A 215 0.03 -12.67 -11.82
C GLY A 215 -0.56 -14.05 -12.15
N LYS A 216 -0.49 -15.01 -11.22
CA LYS A 216 -0.94 -16.42 -11.40
C LYS A 216 -2.16 -16.78 -10.57
N TYR A 217 -2.80 -15.82 -9.92
CA TYR A 217 -4.03 -16.08 -9.19
C TYR A 217 -5.19 -16.29 -10.18
N VAL A 218 -5.92 -17.40 -10.00
CA VAL A 218 -7.15 -17.71 -10.74
C VAL A 218 -8.30 -17.75 -9.75
N PRO A 219 -9.35 -16.92 -9.92
CA PRO A 219 -10.53 -16.97 -9.06
C PRO A 219 -11.21 -18.34 -9.20
N THR A 220 -11.34 -19.08 -8.11
CA THR A 220 -11.99 -20.41 -8.10
C THR A 220 -13.50 -20.35 -7.86
N GLY A 221 -14.08 -19.15 -7.74
CA GLY A 221 -15.52 -18.96 -7.43
C GLY A 221 -15.93 -19.29 -6.00
N ASP A 222 -15.01 -19.85 -5.19
CA ASP A 222 -15.27 -20.34 -3.85
C ASP A 222 -15.18 -19.19 -2.82
N LYS A 223 -16.30 -18.49 -2.65
CA LYS A 223 -16.45 -17.35 -1.73
C LYS A 223 -16.52 -17.86 -0.30
N GLY A 224 -15.37 -18.02 0.35
CA GLY A 224 -15.31 -18.27 1.79
C GLY A 224 -16.15 -17.25 2.59
N ALA A 225 -16.56 -17.62 3.81
CA ALA A 225 -17.59 -16.95 4.64
C ALA A 225 -17.39 -15.46 5.03
N ALA A 226 -16.42 -14.76 4.41
CA ALA A 226 -16.17 -13.32 4.57
C ALA A 226 -15.41 -12.72 3.36
N ALA A 227 -15.51 -13.32 2.16
CA ALA A 227 -14.69 -12.93 0.99
C ALA A 227 -15.06 -11.56 0.40
N GLY A 228 -16.37 -11.27 0.32
CA GLY A 228 -16.91 -10.02 -0.24
C GLY A 228 -17.22 -8.92 0.78
N GLU A 229 -16.94 -9.12 2.06
CA GLU A 229 -17.16 -8.08 3.08
C GLU A 229 -16.13 -6.94 2.88
N SER A 230 -16.62 -5.71 2.73
CA SER A 230 -15.78 -4.52 2.67
C SER A 230 -14.99 -4.36 3.96
N LEU A 231 -13.70 -4.04 3.84
CA LEU A 231 -12.84 -3.73 4.99
C LEU A 231 -12.77 -2.23 5.25
N PHE A 232 -13.58 -1.43 4.56
CA PHE A 232 -13.59 0.02 4.69
C PHE A 232 -14.09 0.46 6.07
N ILE A 233 -13.39 1.43 6.66
CA ILE A 233 -13.80 2.12 7.88
C ILE A 233 -13.71 3.62 7.57
N ALA A 234 -14.85 4.32 7.59
CA ALA A 234 -14.89 5.74 7.28
C ALA A 234 -14.07 6.55 8.30
N ASN A 235 -13.26 7.49 7.83
CA ASN A 235 -12.41 8.34 8.67
C ASN A 235 -11.46 7.55 9.60
N HIS A 236 -10.97 6.39 9.16
CA HIS A 236 -10.07 5.58 9.98
C HIS A 236 -8.77 6.34 10.31
N ALA A 237 -8.69 6.82 11.54
CA ALA A 237 -7.46 7.28 12.17
C ALA A 237 -6.83 6.09 12.91
N TYR A 238 -5.56 5.81 12.63
CA TYR A 238 -4.72 4.92 13.44
C TYR A 238 -4.00 5.77 14.49
#